data_AF-A0AAE0BJH7-F1
#
_entry.id   AF-A0AAE0BJH7-F1
#
_cell.length_a   1.000
_cell.length_b   1.000
_cell.length_c   1.000
_cell.angle_alpha   90.00
_cell.angle_beta   90.00
_cell.angle_gamma   90.00
#
_symmetry.space_group_name_H-M   'P 1'
#
loop_
_entity.id
_entity.type
_entity.pdbx_description
1 polymer ?
#
loop_
_entity_poly.entity_id
_entity_poly.type
_entity_poly.pdbx_seq_one_letter_code
_entity_poly.pdbx_strand_id
1 'polypeptide(L)'
;TPREAARLVSLLTVQEDPAVGGGGHEAWCDVHTLLARGSGMREELALLLCSLLLGFGLDAHVCIGRDEVCGQAWVMTRSARRHPTFWDALTGLRYGRGAEVLPLEECPYRTVGCVFNHRVICANLQADDTLHGSKFDLEDYSHWHVLDANEELASLDTTLPTPIRPSQLNTHQEEERIEAELRQLLAGHRERALAGEPSGNNCNWDSTLCRLLMPALSAYECEACTGVAPGNTEFQQAIKRAVPTGHTFKGFPRQFNHRSATLMAHTLLREPVVTDILSTVGQAVKFAVRVKVFAYPEDLCSVWVMLAVKFKGVEGASS
;
A
#
# COMPACT_ATOMS: atom_id res chain seq x y z
N THR A 1 -6.22 -4.20 -13.88
CA THR A 1 -5.43 -3.17 -14.60
C THR A 1 -3.98 -3.21 -14.12
N PRO A 2 -3.00 -2.65 -14.85
CA PRO A 2 -1.60 -2.57 -14.38
C PRO A 2 -1.43 -1.93 -12.99
N ARG A 3 -2.28 -0.95 -12.68
CA ARG A 3 -2.30 -0.26 -11.38
C ARG A 3 -2.81 -1.15 -10.25
N GLU A 4 -3.90 -1.86 -10.48
CA GLU A 4 -4.40 -2.85 -9.52
C GLU A 4 -3.41 -4.00 -9.31
N ALA A 5 -2.60 -4.34 -10.33
CA ALA A 5 -1.52 -5.32 -10.18
C ALA A 5 -0.38 -4.79 -9.29
N ALA A 6 0.03 -3.54 -9.45
CA ALA A 6 0.98 -2.91 -8.53
C ALA A 6 0.42 -2.86 -7.09
N ARG A 7 -0.87 -2.53 -6.95
CA ARG A 7 -1.55 -2.54 -5.65
C ARG A 7 -1.61 -3.94 -5.05
N LEU A 8 -1.95 -4.97 -5.84
CA LEU A 8 -1.96 -6.38 -5.42
C LEU A 8 -0.60 -6.79 -4.84
N VAL A 9 0.49 -6.50 -5.55
CA VAL A 9 1.84 -6.86 -5.11
C VAL A 9 2.22 -6.12 -3.83
N SER A 10 1.85 -4.85 -3.68
CA SER A 10 2.10 -4.05 -2.47
C SER A 10 1.39 -4.58 -1.20
N LEU A 11 0.40 -5.46 -1.35
CA LEU A 11 -0.31 -6.07 -0.22
C LEU A 11 0.38 -7.33 0.33
N LEU A 12 1.31 -7.91 -0.44
CA LEU A 12 2.13 -9.04 0.01
C LEU A 12 3.10 -8.59 1.11
N THR A 13 3.37 -9.48 2.06
CA THR A 13 4.32 -9.16 3.13
C THR A 13 5.75 -9.28 2.62
N VAL A 14 6.58 -8.27 2.90
CA VAL A 14 8.01 -8.33 2.60
C VAL A 14 8.71 -9.20 3.63
N GLN A 15 9.51 -10.16 3.17
CA GLN A 15 10.41 -10.90 4.04
C GLN A 15 11.73 -10.14 4.18
N GLU A 16 12.20 -9.99 5.41
CA GLU A 16 13.58 -9.56 5.65
C GLU A 16 14.51 -10.72 5.34
N ASP A 17 15.66 -10.40 4.75
CA ASP A 17 16.65 -11.36 4.31
C ASP A 17 17.09 -12.26 5.49
N PRO A 18 16.93 -13.60 5.40
CA PRO A 18 17.34 -14.52 6.46
C PRO A 18 18.86 -14.58 6.69
N ALA A 19 19.67 -13.83 5.93
CA ALA A 19 21.14 -13.86 5.96
C ALA A 19 21.83 -13.25 7.19
N VAL A 20 21.22 -13.29 8.38
CA VAL A 20 21.95 -13.16 9.66
C VAL A 20 22.07 -14.54 10.30
N GLY A 21 22.85 -15.44 9.69
CA GLY A 21 23.42 -16.58 10.42
C GLY A 21 23.39 -17.99 9.81
N GLY A 22 23.09 -18.20 8.53
CA GLY A 22 23.19 -19.56 7.96
C GLY A 22 23.18 -19.61 6.45
N GLY A 23 24.11 -20.34 5.85
CA GLY A 23 24.31 -20.49 4.40
C GLY A 23 23.21 -21.29 3.70
N GLY A 24 21.98 -20.76 3.70
CA GLY A 24 20.92 -21.20 2.79
C GLY A 24 21.17 -20.64 1.39
N HIS A 25 20.94 -21.46 0.37
CA HIS A 25 20.98 -21.00 -1.02
C HIS A 25 19.94 -19.87 -1.23
N GLU A 26 20.42 -18.71 -1.65
CA GLU A 26 19.63 -17.54 -2.06
C GLU A 26 19.02 -17.81 -3.44
N ALA A 27 18.01 -18.67 -3.50
CA ALA A 27 17.29 -18.99 -4.73
C ALA A 27 15.95 -18.24 -4.72
N TRP A 28 15.67 -17.49 -5.78
CA TRP A 28 14.36 -16.88 -5.99
C TRP A 28 13.31 -17.97 -6.16
N CYS A 29 12.18 -17.82 -5.47
CA CYS A 29 11.08 -18.76 -5.56
C CYS A 29 10.23 -18.55 -6.82
N ASP A 30 9.58 -19.62 -7.27
CA ASP A 30 8.54 -19.52 -8.30
C ASP A 30 7.37 -18.64 -7.84
N VAL A 31 6.70 -18.00 -8.81
CA VAL A 31 5.53 -17.14 -8.57
C VAL A 31 4.44 -17.85 -7.75
N HIS A 32 4.17 -19.13 -8.03
CA HIS A 32 3.20 -19.91 -7.27
C HIS A 32 3.57 -20.01 -5.78
N THR A 33 4.83 -20.25 -5.47
CA THR A 33 5.33 -20.36 -4.09
C THR A 33 5.18 -19.02 -3.37
N LEU A 34 5.54 -17.91 -4.02
CA LEU A 34 5.39 -16.57 -3.47
C LEU A 34 3.91 -16.24 -3.18
N LEU A 35 3.01 -16.52 -4.13
CA LEU A 35 1.58 -16.28 -3.97
C LEU A 35 0.97 -17.14 -2.86
N ALA A 36 1.30 -18.43 -2.82
CA ALA A 36 0.82 -19.34 -1.77
C ALA A 36 1.32 -18.94 -0.37
N ARG A 37 2.54 -18.38 -0.29
CA ARG A 37 3.14 -17.88 0.95
C ARG A 37 2.60 -16.51 1.37
N GLY A 38 1.99 -15.75 0.47
CA GLY A 38 1.53 -14.38 0.72
C GLY A 38 2.66 -13.40 1.08
N SER A 39 3.91 -13.77 0.80
CA SER A 39 5.10 -13.00 1.16
C SER A 39 6.31 -13.35 0.31
N GLY A 40 7.22 -12.40 0.14
CA GLY A 40 8.41 -12.56 -0.69
C GLY A 40 9.51 -11.57 -0.38
N MET A 41 10.71 -11.87 -0.88
CA MET A 41 11.81 -10.91 -0.91
C MET A 41 11.49 -9.79 -1.90
N ARG A 42 12.17 -8.66 -1.78
CA ARG A 42 11.90 -7.48 -2.62
C ARG A 42 12.09 -7.77 -4.11
N GLU A 43 13.11 -8.55 -4.42
CA GLU A 43 13.46 -9.03 -5.76
C GLU A 43 12.33 -9.90 -6.32
N GLU A 44 11.80 -10.81 -5.50
CA GLU A 44 10.69 -11.68 -5.90
C GLU A 44 9.39 -10.90 -6.15
N LEU A 45 9.12 -9.86 -5.34
CA LEU A 45 7.99 -8.97 -5.54
C LEU A 45 8.14 -8.12 -6.81
N ALA A 46 9.35 -7.63 -7.10
CA ALA A 46 9.64 -6.93 -8.35
C ALA A 46 9.48 -7.84 -9.57
N LEU A 47 9.92 -9.11 -9.48
CA LEU A 47 9.73 -10.12 -10.53
C LEU A 47 8.25 -10.42 -10.79
N LEU A 48 7.46 -10.59 -9.73
CA LEU A 48 6.01 -10.78 -9.84
C LEU A 48 5.37 -9.56 -10.53
N LEU A 49 5.67 -8.35 -10.07
CA LEU A 49 5.10 -7.13 -10.67
C LEU A 49 5.48 -7.01 -12.15
N CYS A 50 6.76 -7.21 -12.49
CA CYS A 50 7.22 -7.18 -13.87
C CYS A 50 6.48 -8.20 -14.74
N SER A 51 6.32 -9.43 -14.26
CA SER A 51 5.59 -10.50 -14.95
C SER A 51 4.12 -10.12 -15.20
N LEU A 52 3.45 -9.51 -14.22
CA LEU A 52 2.07 -9.03 -14.38
C LEU A 52 1.98 -7.92 -15.43
N LEU A 53 2.89 -6.93 -15.38
CA LEU A 53 2.90 -5.81 -16.33
C LEU A 53 3.20 -6.27 -17.76
N LEU A 54 4.12 -7.23 -17.94
CA LEU A 54 4.33 -7.92 -19.21
C LEU A 54 3.07 -8.63 -19.70
N GLY A 55 2.32 -9.28 -18.80
CA GLY A 55 1.03 -9.91 -19.10
C GLY A 55 -0.05 -8.92 -19.57
N PHE A 56 0.02 -7.66 -19.16
CA PHE A 56 -0.81 -6.57 -19.70
C PHE A 56 -0.29 -6.00 -21.04
N GLY A 57 0.81 -6.54 -21.57
CA GLY A 57 1.42 -6.08 -22.82
C GLY A 57 2.27 -4.81 -22.68
N LEU A 58 2.71 -4.46 -21.47
CA LEU A 58 3.60 -3.32 -21.25
C LEU A 58 5.06 -3.67 -21.50
N ASP A 59 5.86 -2.69 -21.94
CA ASP A 59 7.32 -2.82 -22.05
C ASP A 59 7.96 -2.70 -20.67
N ALA A 60 7.90 -3.79 -19.89
CA ALA A 60 8.32 -3.86 -18.50
C ALA A 60 9.64 -4.61 -18.31
N HIS A 61 10.45 -4.12 -17.38
CA HIS A 61 11.75 -4.65 -17.01
C HIS A 61 11.94 -4.56 -15.50
N VAL A 62 12.63 -5.53 -14.92
CA VAL A 62 13.18 -5.41 -13.56
C VAL A 62 14.46 -4.59 -13.67
N CYS A 63 14.63 -3.62 -12.78
CA CYS A 63 15.84 -2.84 -12.60
C CYS A 63 16.57 -3.33 -11.34
N ILE A 64 17.88 -3.51 -11.45
CA ILE A 64 18.78 -3.79 -10.34
C ILE A 64 19.74 -2.62 -10.19
N GLY A 65 19.83 -2.10 -8.97
CA GLY A 65 20.67 -0.96 -8.67
C GLY A 65 20.79 -0.74 -7.18
N ARG A 66 20.90 0.51 -6.76
CA ARG A 66 21.09 0.87 -5.34
C ARG A 66 20.21 2.03 -4.93
N ASP A 67 19.77 2.01 -3.68
CA ASP A 67 19.31 3.21 -2.97
C ASP A 67 20.45 3.81 -2.14
N GLU A 68 20.13 4.62 -1.12
CA GLU A 68 21.13 5.22 -0.22
C GLU A 68 21.80 4.20 0.72
N VAL A 69 21.21 3.02 0.91
CA VAL A 69 21.58 2.06 1.95
C VAL A 69 22.18 0.79 1.34
N CYS A 70 21.50 0.17 0.38
CA CYS A 70 21.87 -1.13 -0.16
C CYS A 70 21.42 -1.37 -1.60
N GLY A 71 21.69 -2.57 -2.11
CA GLY A 71 21.19 -3.03 -3.41
C GLY A 71 19.67 -3.15 -3.38
N GLN A 72 19.02 -2.72 -4.46
CA GLN A 72 17.58 -2.73 -4.60
C GLN A 72 17.14 -3.28 -5.97
N ALA A 73 15.96 -3.89 -5.98
CA ALA A 73 15.23 -4.31 -7.17
C ALA A 73 13.89 -3.58 -7.25
N TRP A 74 13.56 -3.08 -8.44
CA TRP A 74 12.27 -2.42 -8.74
C TRP A 74 11.87 -2.68 -10.18
N VAL A 75 10.73 -2.15 -10.62
CA VAL A 75 10.24 -2.37 -11.99
C VAL A 75 10.23 -1.07 -12.77
N MET A 76 10.64 -1.10 -14.02
CA MET A 76 10.50 0.00 -14.97
C MET A 76 9.56 -0.41 -16.10
N THR A 77 8.65 0.48 -16.47
CA THR A 77 7.97 0.42 -17.77
C THR A 77 8.44 1.54 -18.66
N ARG A 78 8.57 1.30 -19.97
CA ARG A 78 8.86 2.36 -20.95
C ARG A 78 7.61 2.69 -21.77
N SER A 79 7.35 4.00 -21.92
CA SER A 79 6.30 4.48 -22.83
C SER A 79 6.71 4.29 -24.29
N ALA A 80 5.78 4.51 -25.24
CA ALA A 80 6.09 4.48 -26.67
C ALA A 80 7.19 5.47 -27.09
N ARG A 81 7.40 6.55 -26.32
CA ARG A 81 8.50 7.51 -26.50
C ARG A 81 9.75 7.16 -25.69
N ARG A 82 9.85 5.93 -25.18
CA ARG A 82 10.98 5.40 -24.39
C ARG A 82 11.23 6.17 -23.09
N HIS A 83 10.27 6.95 -22.61
CA HIS A 83 10.35 7.55 -21.28
C HIS A 83 10.07 6.50 -20.21
N PRO A 84 10.93 6.37 -19.19
CA PRO A 84 10.75 5.41 -18.12
C PRO A 84 9.67 5.89 -17.13
N THR A 85 9.00 4.91 -16.52
CA THR A 85 8.21 5.06 -15.30
C THR A 85 8.64 3.94 -14.38
N PHE A 86 9.10 4.29 -13.18
CA PHE A 86 9.56 3.34 -12.17
C PHE A 86 8.43 3.00 -11.22
N TRP A 87 8.34 1.75 -10.83
CA TRP A 87 7.32 1.17 -10.00
C TRP A 87 8.00 0.52 -8.80
N ASP A 88 7.58 0.95 -7.62
CA ASP A 88 7.98 0.29 -6.37
C ASP A 88 6.97 -0.82 -6.05
N ALA A 89 7.45 -2.06 -6.03
CA ALA A 89 6.62 -3.23 -5.75
C ALA A 89 6.08 -3.26 -4.31
N LEU A 90 6.76 -2.59 -3.37
CA LEU A 90 6.39 -2.61 -1.96
C LEU A 90 5.28 -1.63 -1.64
N THR A 91 5.31 -0.46 -2.27
CA THR A 91 4.35 0.63 -2.01
C THR A 91 3.26 0.71 -3.08
N GLY A 92 3.50 0.16 -4.27
CA GLY A 92 2.66 0.37 -5.44
C GLY A 92 2.81 1.77 -6.06
N LEU A 93 3.71 2.60 -5.52
CA LEU A 93 3.96 3.95 -6.02
C LEU A 93 4.72 3.92 -7.34
N ARG A 94 4.54 5.01 -8.09
CA ARG A 94 5.05 5.16 -9.45
C ARG A 94 5.74 6.50 -9.59
N TYR A 95 6.91 6.50 -10.20
CA TYR A 95 7.77 7.68 -10.34
C TYR A 95 8.09 7.92 -11.81
N GLY A 96 7.92 9.15 -12.30
CA GLY A 96 8.22 9.46 -13.69
C GLY A 96 7.61 10.77 -14.15
N ARG A 97 7.31 10.85 -15.46
CA ARG A 97 6.71 12.03 -16.07
C ARG A 97 5.20 11.84 -16.23
N GLY A 98 4.40 12.59 -15.48
CA GLY A 98 2.94 12.61 -15.64
C GLY A 98 2.22 13.15 -14.41
N ALA A 99 0.93 13.50 -14.57
CA ALA A 99 0.11 14.03 -13.47
C ALA A 99 -0.36 12.95 -12.47
N GLU A 100 -0.27 11.67 -12.83
CA GLU A 100 -0.76 10.53 -12.04
C GLU A 100 0.38 9.65 -11.50
N VAL A 101 1.60 10.20 -11.48
CA VAL A 101 2.81 9.57 -10.95
C VAL A 101 3.55 10.60 -10.10
N LEU A 102 4.33 10.15 -9.12
CA LEU A 102 5.17 11.01 -8.32
C LEU A 102 6.35 11.55 -9.15
N PRO A 103 6.87 12.73 -8.81
CA PRO A 103 8.09 13.26 -9.40
C PRO A 103 9.27 12.29 -9.23
N LEU A 104 10.19 12.30 -10.18
CA LEU A 104 11.33 11.38 -10.15
C LEU A 104 12.27 11.67 -8.96
N GLU A 105 12.27 12.92 -8.48
CA GLU A 105 13.08 13.40 -7.36
C GLU A 105 12.67 12.76 -6.02
N GLU A 106 11.43 12.29 -5.93
CA GLU A 106 10.92 11.54 -4.78
C GLU A 106 11.20 10.03 -4.87
N CYS A 107 11.82 9.58 -5.97
CA CYS A 107 12.15 8.17 -6.16
C CYS A 107 13.26 7.75 -5.18
N PRO A 108 13.11 6.62 -4.47
CA PRO A 108 14.11 6.19 -3.49
C PRO A 108 15.39 5.66 -4.15
N TYR A 109 15.33 5.23 -5.41
CA TYR A 109 16.46 4.62 -6.11
C TYR A 109 17.45 5.68 -6.60
N ARG A 110 18.75 5.36 -6.52
CA ARG A 110 19.85 6.29 -6.79
C ARG A 110 20.60 5.94 -8.04
N THR A 111 21.01 4.70 -8.21
CA THR A 111 21.75 4.24 -9.39
C THR A 111 21.13 2.98 -9.98
N VAL A 112 21.34 2.75 -11.28
CA VAL A 112 20.89 1.55 -12.01
C VAL A 112 22.08 0.88 -12.69
N GLY A 113 22.30 -0.39 -12.36
CA GLY A 113 23.42 -1.18 -12.92
C GLY A 113 22.97 -2.15 -14.01
N CYS A 114 21.78 -2.72 -13.88
CA CYS A 114 21.27 -3.72 -14.82
C CYS A 114 19.76 -3.61 -14.96
N VAL A 115 19.23 -3.92 -16.14
CA VAL A 115 17.81 -4.09 -16.37
C VAL A 115 17.56 -5.40 -17.12
N PHE A 116 16.49 -6.12 -16.80
CA PHE A 116 16.19 -7.37 -17.48
C PHE A 116 14.70 -7.68 -17.53
N ASN A 117 14.32 -8.57 -18.45
CA ASN A 117 13.00 -9.21 -18.47
C ASN A 117 13.14 -10.65 -18.99
N HIS A 118 12.02 -11.27 -19.35
CA HIS A 118 11.96 -12.64 -19.88
C HIS A 118 12.65 -12.87 -21.23
N ARG A 119 13.23 -11.83 -21.86
CA ARG A 119 13.87 -11.92 -23.19
C ARG A 119 15.30 -11.40 -23.19
N VAL A 120 15.59 -10.38 -22.38
CA VAL A 120 16.84 -9.65 -22.48
C VAL A 120 17.37 -9.26 -21.11
N ILE A 121 18.70 -9.26 -20.98
CA ILE A 121 19.44 -8.72 -19.85
C ILE A 121 20.35 -7.63 -20.40
N CYS A 122 20.28 -6.42 -19.86
CA CYS A 122 21.07 -5.27 -20.29
C CYS A 122 21.86 -4.70 -19.10
N ALA A 123 23.19 -4.63 -19.23
CA ALA A 123 24.05 -3.95 -18.28
C ALA A 123 24.23 -2.47 -18.67
N ASN A 124 24.20 -1.57 -17.67
CA ASN A 124 24.41 -0.14 -17.87
C ASN A 124 25.90 0.16 -18.11
N LEU A 125 26.22 0.80 -19.22
CA LEU A 125 27.59 1.23 -19.59
C LEU A 125 27.80 2.75 -19.48
N GLN A 126 26.77 3.48 -19.06
CA GLN A 126 26.80 4.94 -18.99
C GLN A 126 27.81 5.40 -17.95
N ALA A 127 28.53 6.49 -18.25
CA ALA A 127 29.46 7.10 -17.30
C ALA A 127 28.74 7.68 -16.07
N ASP A 128 27.49 8.09 -16.24
CA ASP A 128 26.57 8.47 -15.17
C ASP A 128 25.51 7.37 -15.03
N ASP A 129 25.63 6.57 -13.98
CA ASP A 129 24.72 5.47 -13.65
C ASP A 129 23.58 5.91 -12.71
N THR A 130 23.48 7.20 -12.40
CA THR A 130 22.39 7.73 -11.59
C THR A 130 21.06 7.55 -12.31
N LEU A 131 20.00 7.29 -11.54
CA LEU A 131 18.66 7.08 -12.09
C LEU A 131 18.17 8.29 -12.91
N HIS A 132 18.55 9.50 -12.49
CA HIS A 132 18.17 10.75 -13.16
C HIS A 132 19.00 11.05 -14.41
N GLY A 133 20.31 10.75 -14.38
CA GLY A 133 21.22 10.99 -15.50
C GLY A 133 21.16 9.91 -16.57
N SER A 134 20.77 8.69 -16.20
CA SER A 134 20.71 7.54 -17.09
C SER A 134 19.64 7.71 -18.18
N LYS A 135 20.02 7.36 -19.40
CA LYS A 135 19.12 7.20 -20.55
C LYS A 135 18.63 5.76 -20.62
N PHE A 136 17.32 5.58 -20.73
CA PHE A 136 16.67 4.26 -20.73
C PHE A 136 16.27 3.78 -22.14
N ASP A 137 17.02 4.21 -23.15
CA ASP A 137 16.93 3.66 -24.50
C ASP A 137 17.81 2.41 -24.58
N LEU A 138 17.25 1.25 -24.24
CA LEU A 138 17.97 -0.03 -24.11
C LEU A 138 18.53 -0.55 -25.43
N GLU A 139 18.07 0.00 -26.56
CA GLU A 139 18.51 -0.31 -27.91
C GLU A 139 19.72 0.53 -28.33
N ASP A 140 20.11 1.52 -27.52
CA ASP A 140 21.35 2.25 -27.71
C ASP A 140 22.52 1.48 -27.08
N TYR A 141 23.19 0.68 -27.91
CA TYR A 141 24.32 -0.16 -27.51
C TYR A 141 25.56 0.62 -27.04
N SER A 142 25.59 1.95 -27.19
CA SER A 142 26.64 2.79 -26.60
C SER A 142 26.41 3.05 -25.10
N HIS A 143 25.16 2.96 -24.65
CA HIS A 143 24.75 3.15 -23.26
C HIS A 143 24.41 1.83 -22.56
N TRP A 144 24.02 0.79 -23.30
CA TRP A 144 23.59 -0.50 -22.75
C TRP A 144 24.27 -1.69 -23.43
N HIS A 145 24.89 -2.57 -22.64
CA HIS A 145 25.41 -3.83 -23.15
C HIS A 145 24.35 -4.92 -23.00
N VAL A 146 23.82 -5.42 -24.12
CA VAL A 146 22.88 -6.54 -24.12
C VAL A 146 23.65 -7.86 -23.98
N LEU A 147 23.34 -8.62 -22.93
CA LEU A 147 23.81 -9.98 -22.79
C LEU A 147 22.91 -10.89 -23.63
N ASP A 148 23.49 -11.57 -24.61
CA ASP A 148 22.79 -12.60 -25.36
C ASP A 148 22.65 -13.83 -24.47
N ALA A 149 21.46 -14.01 -23.90
CA ALA A 149 21.10 -15.16 -23.09
C ALA A 149 19.98 -15.97 -23.78
N ASN A 150 19.79 -15.79 -25.09
CA ASN A 150 18.64 -16.35 -25.79
C ASN A 150 18.67 -17.88 -25.83
N GLU A 151 19.85 -18.48 -25.98
CA GLU A 151 19.99 -19.95 -25.99
C GLU A 151 19.73 -20.55 -24.60
N GLU A 152 20.26 -19.92 -23.55
CA GLU A 152 20.04 -20.34 -22.17
C GLU A 152 18.57 -20.14 -21.75
N LEU A 153 17.95 -19.00 -22.09
CA LEU A 153 16.54 -18.71 -21.80
C LEU A 153 15.60 -19.63 -22.57
N ALA A 154 15.92 -19.97 -23.83
CA ALA A 154 15.13 -20.91 -24.63
C ALA A 154 15.19 -22.35 -24.09
N SER A 155 16.25 -22.70 -23.36
CA SER A 155 16.40 -24.00 -22.72
C SER A 155 15.63 -24.15 -21.41
N LEU A 156 15.11 -23.04 -20.85
CA LEU A 156 14.28 -23.08 -19.65
C LEU A 156 12.88 -23.58 -20.02
N ASP A 157 12.44 -24.64 -19.33
CA ASP A 157 11.05 -25.08 -19.39
C ASP A 157 10.15 -23.95 -18.87
N THR A 158 9.47 -23.25 -19.78
CA THR A 158 8.45 -22.27 -19.40
C THR A 158 7.28 -23.06 -18.80
N THR A 159 7.22 -23.09 -17.47
CA THR A 159 6.08 -23.66 -16.76
C THR A 159 4.80 -23.00 -17.25
N LEU A 160 3.71 -23.79 -17.34
CA LEU A 160 2.41 -23.25 -17.71
C LEU A 160 2.06 -22.07 -16.78
N PRO A 161 1.43 -21.00 -17.30
CA PRO A 161 1.08 -19.83 -16.48
C PRO A 161 0.31 -20.29 -15.25
N THR A 162 0.83 -19.96 -14.06
CA THR A 162 0.08 -20.22 -12.82
C THR A 162 -1.14 -19.29 -12.82
N PRO A 163 -2.37 -19.82 -12.84
CA PRO A 163 -3.55 -18.98 -12.84
C PRO A 163 -3.68 -18.29 -11.49
N ILE A 164 -3.85 -16.97 -11.51
CA ILE A 164 -4.15 -16.20 -10.29
C ILE A 164 -5.61 -16.40 -9.94
N ARG A 165 -5.89 -16.89 -8.74
CA ARG A 165 -7.23 -17.23 -8.28
C ARG A 165 -8.00 -15.96 -7.90
N PRO A 166 -9.26 -15.81 -8.33
CA PRO A 166 -10.11 -14.72 -7.87
C PRO A 166 -10.40 -14.85 -6.36
N SER A 167 -10.53 -13.69 -5.70
CA SER A 167 -10.90 -13.65 -4.29
C SER A 167 -12.24 -14.32 -4.04
N GLN A 168 -12.34 -15.08 -2.96
CA GLN A 168 -13.60 -15.66 -2.47
C GLN A 168 -14.16 -14.88 -1.27
N LEU A 169 -13.60 -13.70 -1.01
CA LEU A 169 -13.92 -12.91 0.18
C LEU A 169 -15.29 -12.22 0.07
N ASN A 170 -16.18 -12.50 1.03
CA ASN A 170 -17.37 -11.68 1.23
C ASN A 170 -16.98 -10.40 1.98
N THR A 171 -16.67 -9.34 1.23
CA THR A 171 -16.19 -8.07 1.77
C THR A 171 -17.18 -7.43 2.73
N HIS A 172 -18.49 -7.48 2.44
CA HIS A 172 -19.51 -6.91 3.31
C HIS A 172 -19.57 -7.61 4.67
N GLN A 173 -19.57 -8.94 4.68
CA GLN A 173 -19.59 -9.73 5.91
C GLN A 173 -18.34 -9.45 6.77
N GLU A 174 -17.17 -9.35 6.15
CA GLU A 174 -15.94 -9.02 6.86
C GLU A 174 -15.92 -7.58 7.38
N GLU A 175 -16.45 -6.61 6.62
CA GLU A 175 -16.61 -5.23 7.09
C GLU A 175 -17.45 -5.18 8.37
N GLU A 176 -18.61 -5.86 8.40
CA GLU A 176 -19.49 -5.90 9.58
C GLU A 176 -18.81 -6.57 10.78
N ARG A 177 -18.15 -7.71 10.54
CA ARG A 177 -17.45 -8.47 11.60
C ARG A 177 -16.31 -7.65 12.22
N ILE A 178 -15.44 -7.07 11.39
CA ILE A 178 -14.29 -6.27 11.84
C ILE A 178 -14.78 -5.00 12.56
N GLU A 179 -15.81 -4.32 12.04
CA GLU A 179 -16.40 -3.15 12.71
C GLU A 179 -16.92 -3.49 14.11
N ALA A 180 -17.67 -4.59 14.25
CA ALA A 180 -18.24 -4.99 15.53
C ALA A 180 -17.14 -5.32 16.56
N GLU A 181 -16.12 -6.09 16.16
CA GLU A 181 -15.00 -6.46 17.03
C GLU A 181 -14.15 -5.24 17.42
N LEU A 182 -13.82 -4.35 16.46
CA LEU A 182 -13.09 -3.11 16.75
C LEU A 182 -13.85 -2.20 17.70
N ARG A 183 -15.17 -2.04 17.53
CA ARG A 183 -15.98 -1.23 18.46
C ARG A 183 -15.91 -1.77 19.88
N GLN A 184 -15.96 -3.09 20.07
CA GLN A 184 -15.83 -3.71 21.39
C GLN A 184 -14.43 -3.50 21.98
N LEU A 185 -13.37 -3.75 21.21
CA LEU A 185 -11.98 -3.63 21.67
C LEU A 185 -11.62 -2.19 22.05
N LEU A 186 -12.00 -1.22 21.21
CA LEU A 186 -11.71 0.20 21.44
C LEU A 186 -12.56 0.77 22.58
N ALA A 187 -13.83 0.35 22.70
CA ALA A 187 -14.67 0.73 23.85
C ALA A 187 -14.10 0.18 25.17
N GLY A 188 -13.72 -1.11 25.20
CA GLY A 188 -13.11 -1.71 26.38
C GLY A 188 -11.72 -1.13 26.73
N HIS A 189 -10.98 -0.60 25.76
CA HIS A 189 -9.77 0.18 26.04
C HIS A 189 -10.11 1.53 26.69
N ARG A 190 -11.07 2.28 26.12
CA ARG A 190 -11.50 3.57 26.67
C ARG A 190 -12.06 3.44 28.09
N GLU A 191 -12.91 2.44 28.33
CA GLU A 191 -13.49 2.17 29.64
C GLU A 191 -12.41 1.97 30.71
N ARG A 192 -11.36 1.19 30.40
CA ARG A 192 -10.21 1.00 31.29
C ARG A 192 -9.39 2.26 31.47
N ALA A 193 -9.16 3.03 30.39
CA ALA A 193 -8.34 4.23 30.42
C ALA A 193 -9.01 5.38 31.20
N LEU A 194 -10.35 5.42 31.22
CA LEU A 194 -11.16 6.44 31.88
C LEU A 194 -11.93 5.88 33.09
N ALA A 195 -11.39 4.82 33.71
CA ALA A 195 -12.01 4.19 34.87
C ALA A 195 -12.17 5.22 36.01
N GLY A 196 -13.40 5.47 36.44
CA GLY A 196 -13.74 6.48 37.45
C GLY A 196 -14.41 7.74 36.91
N GLU A 197 -14.36 7.99 35.59
CA GLU A 197 -15.08 9.09 34.95
C GLU A 197 -16.49 8.65 34.50
N PRO A 198 -17.56 9.41 34.80
CA PRO A 198 -18.91 9.11 34.31
C PRO A 198 -18.97 9.05 32.78
N SER A 199 -18.09 9.81 32.12
CA SER A 199 -17.93 9.91 30.66
C SER A 199 -17.10 8.78 30.04
N GLY A 200 -16.46 7.94 30.87
CA GLY A 200 -15.63 6.81 30.43
C GLY A 200 -16.43 5.57 30.04
N ASN A 201 -17.66 5.45 30.54
CA ASN A 201 -18.40 4.18 30.53
C ASN A 201 -19.13 3.86 29.22
N ASN A 202 -19.01 4.67 28.15
CA ASN A 202 -19.60 4.32 26.86
C ASN A 202 -18.97 5.06 25.67
N CYS A 203 -18.67 4.32 24.60
CA CYS A 203 -18.45 4.89 23.27
C CYS A 203 -19.79 5.07 22.57
N ASN A 204 -20.33 6.29 22.54
CA ASN A 204 -21.55 6.57 21.78
C ASN A 204 -21.26 6.53 20.26
N TRP A 205 -21.49 5.38 19.63
CA TRP A 205 -21.25 5.16 18.21
C TRP A 205 -22.33 5.81 17.32
N ASP A 206 -21.93 6.78 16.50
CA ASP A 206 -22.83 7.52 15.60
C ASP A 206 -22.89 6.88 14.20
N SER A 207 -24.01 6.22 13.90
CA SER A 207 -24.24 5.56 12.62
C SER A 207 -24.26 6.52 11.42
N THR A 208 -24.68 7.78 11.62
CA THR A 208 -24.65 8.79 10.56
C THR A 208 -23.22 9.19 10.26
N LEU A 209 -22.41 9.42 11.29
CA LEU A 209 -20.99 9.72 11.11
C LEU A 209 -20.27 8.54 10.42
N CYS A 210 -20.52 7.29 10.83
CA CYS A 210 -19.96 6.11 10.18
C CYS A 210 -20.26 6.08 8.66
N ARG A 211 -21.49 6.38 8.25
CA ARG A 211 -21.87 6.44 6.82
C ARG A 211 -21.09 7.49 6.05
N LEU A 212 -20.78 8.64 6.67
CA LEU A 212 -20.02 9.71 6.03
C LEU A 212 -18.55 9.37 5.84
N LEU A 213 -17.99 8.44 6.63
CA LEU A 213 -16.60 8.01 6.49
C LEU A 213 -16.37 7.04 5.32
N MET A 214 -17.42 6.34 4.87
CA MET A 214 -17.30 5.30 3.83
C MET A 214 -16.74 5.82 2.49
N PRO A 215 -17.18 6.96 1.94
CA PRO A 215 -16.60 7.51 0.71
C PRO A 215 -15.13 7.85 0.86
N ALA A 216 -14.69 8.34 2.03
CA ALA A 216 -13.27 8.63 2.28
C ALA A 216 -12.41 7.37 2.26
N LEU A 217 -12.86 6.27 2.87
CA LEU A 217 -12.15 4.99 2.80
C LEU A 217 -12.03 4.47 1.36
N SER A 218 -13.05 4.70 0.55
CA SER A 218 -13.02 4.36 -0.88
C SER A 218 -12.07 5.24 -1.67
N ALA A 219 -11.99 6.53 -1.32
CA ALA A 219 -11.04 7.47 -1.91
C ALA A 219 -9.59 7.09 -1.57
N TYR A 220 -9.28 6.68 -0.34
CA TYR A 220 -7.93 6.28 0.05
C TYR A 220 -7.44 5.02 -0.68
N GLU A 221 -8.30 4.02 -0.89
CA GLU A 221 -7.90 2.87 -1.72
C GLU A 221 -7.73 3.26 -3.19
N CYS A 222 -8.59 4.13 -3.71
CA CYS A 222 -8.46 4.65 -5.07
C CYS A 222 -7.13 5.40 -5.25
N GLU A 223 -6.76 6.24 -4.28
CA GLU A 223 -5.48 6.94 -4.23
C GLU A 223 -4.31 5.95 -4.18
N ALA A 224 -4.38 4.91 -3.34
CA ALA A 224 -3.35 3.88 -3.29
C ALA A 224 -3.18 3.11 -4.62
N CYS A 225 -4.25 2.97 -5.40
CA CYS A 225 -4.19 2.35 -6.74
C CYS A 225 -3.71 3.32 -7.83
N THR A 226 -4.16 4.57 -7.77
CA THR A 226 -4.09 5.50 -8.92
C THR A 226 -3.15 6.68 -8.72
N GLY A 227 -2.76 6.97 -7.47
CA GLY A 227 -2.06 8.19 -7.07
C GLY A 227 -2.98 9.42 -6.94
N VAL A 228 -4.30 9.26 -7.13
CA VAL A 228 -5.26 10.38 -7.11
C VAL A 228 -6.38 10.09 -6.12
N ALA A 229 -6.59 10.99 -5.17
CA ALA A 229 -7.69 10.91 -4.20
C ALA A 229 -8.98 11.60 -4.73
N PRO A 230 -10.01 10.86 -5.13
CA PRO A 230 -11.27 11.45 -5.54
C PRO A 230 -12.11 11.92 -4.33
N GLY A 231 -12.91 12.96 -4.50
CA GLY A 231 -14.03 13.25 -3.58
C GLY A 231 -13.68 13.88 -2.23
N ASN A 232 -12.45 14.35 -2.02
CA ASN A 232 -12.04 15.00 -0.77
C ASN A 232 -12.87 16.26 -0.47
N THR A 233 -13.18 17.06 -1.49
CA THR A 233 -14.01 18.27 -1.37
C THR A 233 -15.42 17.97 -0.86
N GLU A 234 -16.06 16.97 -1.45
CA GLU A 234 -17.41 16.51 -1.11
C GLU A 234 -17.43 15.90 0.30
N PHE A 235 -16.41 15.12 0.64
CA PHE A 235 -16.25 14.57 1.98
C PHE A 235 -16.14 15.68 3.04
N GLN A 236 -15.28 16.68 2.83
CA GLN A 236 -15.15 17.82 3.75
C GLN A 236 -16.46 18.59 3.89
N GLN A 237 -17.19 18.81 2.81
CA GLN A 237 -18.51 19.46 2.86
C GLN A 237 -19.52 18.63 3.65
N ALA A 238 -19.55 17.31 3.46
CA ALA A 238 -20.46 16.41 4.16
C ALA A 238 -20.17 16.37 5.67
N ILE A 239 -18.88 16.30 6.06
CA ILE A 239 -18.46 16.37 7.47
C ILE A 239 -18.83 17.74 8.08
N LYS A 240 -18.53 18.85 7.39
CA LYS A 240 -18.88 20.21 7.87
C LYS A 240 -20.38 20.39 8.09
N ARG A 241 -21.24 19.73 7.30
CA ARG A 241 -22.70 19.76 7.48
C ARG A 241 -23.17 18.86 8.64
N ALA A 242 -22.47 17.76 8.88
CA ALA A 242 -22.85 16.79 9.92
C ALA A 242 -22.29 17.11 11.31
N VAL A 243 -21.29 17.98 11.38
CA VAL A 243 -20.67 18.50 12.60
C VAL A 243 -21.32 19.85 12.91
N PRO A 244 -22.12 19.97 13.99
CA PRO A 244 -22.80 21.23 14.31
C PRO A 244 -21.80 22.36 14.59
N THR A 245 -22.22 23.61 14.43
CA THR A 245 -21.41 24.78 14.77
C THR A 245 -20.89 24.69 16.21
N GLY A 246 -19.61 25.02 16.41
CA GLY A 246 -18.93 24.90 17.71
C GLY A 246 -18.50 23.47 18.09
N HIS A 247 -18.71 22.47 17.23
CA HIS A 247 -18.16 21.13 17.41
C HIS A 247 -16.87 20.95 16.59
N THR A 248 -16.01 20.07 17.10
CA THR A 248 -14.76 19.65 16.46
C THR A 248 -14.92 18.24 15.93
N PHE A 249 -14.28 17.96 14.80
CA PHE A 249 -14.14 16.62 14.23
C PHE A 249 -12.66 16.23 14.16
N LYS A 250 -12.34 15.03 14.63
CA LYS A 250 -11.03 14.39 14.46
C LYS A 250 -11.25 13.02 13.83
N GLY A 251 -10.41 12.64 12.88
CA GLY A 251 -10.48 11.35 12.20
C GLY A 251 -9.10 10.84 11.82
N PHE A 252 -8.90 9.54 11.97
CA PHE A 252 -7.63 8.87 11.70
C PHE A 252 -7.88 7.62 10.83
N PRO A 253 -7.50 7.65 9.54
CA PRO A 253 -7.53 6.48 8.67
C PRO A 253 -6.25 5.64 8.79
N ARG A 254 -6.38 4.32 8.70
CA ARG A 254 -5.26 3.38 8.65
C ARG A 254 -5.60 2.19 7.75
N GLN A 255 -4.63 1.77 6.94
CA GLN A 255 -4.72 0.59 6.09
C GLN A 255 -4.02 -0.62 6.74
N PHE A 256 -4.58 -1.81 6.49
CA PHE A 256 -4.04 -3.10 6.90
C PHE A 256 -4.16 -4.11 5.75
N ASN A 257 -3.23 -5.06 5.67
CA ASN A 257 -3.24 -6.16 4.71
C ASN A 257 -3.78 -7.49 5.29
N HIS A 258 -4.39 -7.44 6.47
CA HIS A 258 -4.98 -8.59 7.16
C HIS A 258 -6.37 -8.28 7.70
N ARG A 259 -7.10 -9.29 8.18
CA ARG A 259 -8.50 -9.17 8.66
C ARG A 259 -8.67 -9.38 10.18
N SER A 260 -7.58 -9.49 10.92
CA SER A 260 -7.60 -9.60 12.39
C SER A 260 -7.87 -8.25 13.06
N ALA A 261 -9.10 -8.04 13.54
CA ALA A 261 -9.48 -6.83 14.24
C ALA A 261 -8.73 -6.66 15.57
N THR A 262 -8.38 -7.76 16.24
CA THR A 262 -7.51 -7.73 17.43
C THR A 262 -6.12 -7.15 17.13
N LEU A 263 -5.46 -7.59 16.05
CA LEU A 263 -4.17 -7.02 15.64
C LEU A 263 -4.31 -5.55 15.20
N MET A 264 -5.40 -5.22 14.48
CA MET A 264 -5.70 -3.84 14.09
C MET A 264 -5.86 -2.94 15.32
N ALA A 265 -6.64 -3.35 16.31
CA ALA A 265 -6.85 -2.58 17.53
C ALA A 265 -5.53 -2.36 18.27
N HIS A 266 -4.70 -3.40 18.40
CA HIS A 266 -3.39 -3.27 19.03
C HIS A 266 -2.48 -2.27 18.30
N THR A 267 -2.46 -2.27 16.96
CA THR A 267 -1.72 -1.28 16.17
C THR A 267 -2.31 0.12 16.32
N LEU A 268 -3.63 0.27 16.20
CA LEU A 268 -4.33 1.55 16.35
C LEU A 268 -4.07 2.18 17.71
N LEU A 269 -4.10 1.40 18.80
CA LEU A 269 -3.90 1.89 20.16
C LEU A 269 -2.48 2.36 20.46
N ARG A 270 -1.51 2.05 19.60
CA ARG A 270 -0.14 2.60 19.70
C ARG A 270 0.00 3.97 19.05
N GLU A 271 -0.96 4.38 18.23
CA GLU A 271 -0.96 5.67 17.56
C GLU A 271 -1.43 6.78 18.53
N PRO A 272 -0.61 7.83 18.77
CA PRO A 272 -0.98 8.92 19.69
C PRO A 272 -2.28 9.63 19.29
N VAL A 273 -2.55 9.74 17.98
CA VAL A 273 -3.78 10.36 17.47
C VAL A 273 -5.01 9.53 17.84
N VAL A 274 -4.90 8.21 17.83
CA VAL A 274 -6.00 7.31 18.21
C VAL A 274 -6.27 7.39 19.70
N THR A 275 -5.23 7.42 20.53
CA THR A 275 -5.41 7.56 21.98
C THR A 275 -5.99 8.92 22.36
N ASP A 276 -5.61 10.01 21.69
CA ASP A 276 -6.23 11.34 21.83
C ASP A 276 -7.71 11.35 21.39
N ILE A 277 -8.04 10.69 20.28
CA ILE A 277 -9.44 10.50 19.88
C ILE A 277 -10.19 9.76 21.00
N LEU A 278 -9.69 8.60 21.43
CA LEU A 278 -10.33 7.76 22.44
C LEU A 278 -10.33 8.34 23.85
N SER A 279 -9.50 9.32 24.18
CA SER A 279 -9.49 10.01 25.48
C SER A 279 -10.40 11.24 25.49
N THR A 280 -10.94 11.64 24.32
CA THR A 280 -11.80 12.82 24.20
C THR A 280 -12.97 12.76 25.18
N VAL A 281 -13.06 13.77 26.03
CA VAL A 281 -14.14 13.99 27.00
C VAL A 281 -14.73 15.38 26.78
N GLY A 282 -16.05 15.51 26.95
CA GLY A 282 -16.75 16.76 26.68
C GLY A 282 -18.25 16.56 26.51
N GLN A 283 -18.93 17.58 25.99
CA GLN A 283 -20.35 17.49 25.69
C GLN A 283 -20.59 16.89 24.29
N ALA A 284 -21.65 16.08 24.17
CA ALA A 284 -22.08 15.48 22.90
C ALA A 284 -20.98 14.71 22.15
N VAL A 285 -20.07 14.04 22.88
CA VAL A 285 -19.03 13.21 22.29
C VAL A 285 -19.67 12.01 21.59
N LYS A 286 -19.36 11.86 20.31
CA LYS A 286 -19.83 10.77 19.46
C LYS A 286 -18.68 10.21 18.65
N PHE A 287 -18.50 8.90 18.75
CA PHE A 287 -17.45 8.17 18.05
C PHE A 287 -17.99 7.52 16.79
N ALA A 288 -17.10 7.23 15.85
CA ALA A 288 -17.40 6.42 14.69
C ALA A 288 -16.20 5.53 14.37
N VAL A 289 -16.48 4.26 14.10
CA VAL A 289 -15.53 3.34 13.45
C VAL A 289 -16.21 2.85 12.19
N ARG A 290 -15.53 3.06 11.07
CA ARG A 290 -15.92 2.52 9.77
C ARG A 290 -14.79 1.67 9.22
N VAL A 291 -15.14 0.54 8.61
CA VAL A 291 -14.23 -0.35 7.91
C VAL A 291 -14.68 -0.47 6.46
N LYS A 292 -13.72 -0.58 5.54
CA LYS A 292 -13.94 -0.92 4.14
C LYS A 292 -12.94 -1.98 3.73
N VAL A 293 -13.42 -3.08 3.16
CA VAL A 293 -12.59 -4.21 2.72
C VAL A 293 -12.59 -4.26 1.20
N PHE A 294 -11.39 -4.25 0.62
CA PHE A 294 -11.17 -4.43 -0.81
C PHE A 294 -10.52 -5.79 -1.03
N ALA A 295 -11.20 -6.64 -1.78
CA ALA A 295 -10.77 -7.98 -2.09
C ALA A 295 -9.84 -7.96 -3.31
N TYR A 296 -8.71 -8.65 -3.20
CA TYR A 296 -7.74 -8.85 -4.25
C TYR A 296 -7.59 -10.35 -4.54
N PRO A 297 -7.11 -10.73 -5.74
CA PRO A 297 -6.77 -12.10 -6.05
C PRO A 297 -5.87 -12.77 -4.98
N GLU A 298 -5.91 -14.10 -4.92
CA GLU A 298 -5.25 -14.92 -3.88
C GLU A 298 -5.71 -14.64 -2.45
N ASP A 299 -6.97 -14.20 -2.28
CA ASP A 299 -7.57 -13.81 -1.00
C ASP A 299 -6.78 -12.74 -0.23
N LEU A 300 -5.89 -12.02 -0.93
CA LEU A 300 -5.30 -10.80 -0.43
C LEU A 300 -6.39 -9.74 -0.24
N CYS A 301 -6.15 -8.81 0.67
CA CYS A 301 -7.10 -7.75 0.93
C CYS A 301 -6.41 -6.46 1.37
N SER A 302 -7.06 -5.35 1.06
CA SER A 302 -6.77 -4.05 1.67
C SER A 302 -7.93 -3.70 2.59
N VAL A 303 -7.66 -3.58 3.89
CA VAL A 303 -8.65 -3.21 4.90
C VAL A 303 -8.36 -1.81 5.40
N TRP A 304 -9.23 -0.88 5.05
CA TRP A 304 -9.17 0.48 5.57
C TRP A 304 -10.07 0.62 6.79
N VAL A 305 -9.51 1.19 7.85
CA VAL A 305 -10.21 1.51 9.10
C VAL A 305 -10.11 3.00 9.33
N MET A 306 -11.23 3.64 9.68
CA MET A 306 -11.20 5.02 10.16
C MET A 306 -11.90 5.12 11.51
N LEU A 307 -11.14 5.55 12.52
CA LEU A 307 -11.66 5.97 13.81
C LEU A 307 -11.85 7.48 13.78
N ALA A 308 -13.02 7.94 14.23
CA ALA A 308 -13.31 9.36 14.33
C ALA A 308 -14.10 9.71 15.59
N VAL A 309 -14.02 10.97 15.98
CA VAL A 309 -14.85 11.56 17.03
C VAL A 309 -15.35 12.92 16.59
N LYS A 310 -16.61 13.22 16.94
CA LYS A 310 -17.12 14.59 16.97
C LYS A 310 -17.56 14.94 18.37
N PHE A 311 -17.28 16.16 18.81
CA PHE A 311 -17.56 16.60 20.17
C PHE A 311 -17.70 18.12 20.22
N LYS A 312 -18.40 18.64 21.22
CA LYS A 312 -18.44 20.08 21.50
C LYS A 312 -17.27 20.42 22.43
N GLY A 313 -16.42 21.38 22.01
CA GLY A 313 -15.35 21.89 22.87
C GLY A 313 -15.93 22.60 24.10
N VAL A 314 -15.22 22.53 25.22
CA VAL A 314 -15.58 23.34 26.41
C VAL A 314 -15.09 24.76 26.14
N GLU A 315 -16.01 25.73 26.07
CA GLU A 315 -15.65 27.15 26.07
C GLU A 315 -15.05 27.49 27.45
N GLY A 316 -13.71 27.57 27.54
CA GLY A 316 -13.03 28.02 28.76
C GLY A 316 -11.74 27.26 29.09
N ALA A 317 -10.66 27.56 28.36
CA ALA A 317 -9.29 27.47 28.87
C ALA A 317 -8.43 28.51 28.14
N SER A 318 -8.88 29.77 28.21
CA SER A 318 -8.00 30.93 28.05
C SER A 318 -7.62 31.39 29.44
N SER A 319 -6.44 30.98 29.89
CA SER A 319 -5.65 31.62 30.95
C SER A 319 -4.20 31.23 30.78
#